data_AF-A0A3B9HPG5-F1
#
_entry.id   AF-A0A3B9HPG5-F1
#
_cell.length_a   1.000
_cell.length_b   1.000
_cell.length_c   1.000
_cell.angle_alpha   90.00
_cell.angle_beta   90.00
_cell.angle_gamma   90.00
#
_symmetry.space_group_name_H-M   'P 1'
#
loop_
_entity.id
_entity.type
_entity.pdbx_description
1 polymer ?
#
loop_
_entity_poly.entity_id
_entity_poly.type
_entity_poly.pdbx_seq_one_letter_code
_entity_poly.pdbx_strand_id
1 'polypeptide(L)'
;MRKSLLACFFIAALLLTSQASLYASYGLNVIENDSIGVIYFNLGKAYSVLREQVKNFDKTADANTKNQVEEMLKTMQADSPFGKDLTVAKISEALEKWHNDAVFIPTGGVWISVAKDLQPKAVIEAQIKVDKLAELVKSFPNAQGIDFTPKNNVISLRLPGIALPIEISSERIVVGSVSAVPQQLGADWQPYYKRVSSPDQHLAVELDVQTIIEKVLDLGQQRSAASSEKVCASNMRIMLAATEMYNMDNEKMLREVDMKALVADQYLKETMVCPDGGAYSARGDLSAEGEISCSIHNTVADLKKFDGPAKPQPKIDVASQLPDPRLQHIVRARIFADTAGLLLAVAVNDEPTRQQFKEMLQQNLKMAEQQLSQNKGDARVETVKKMFAALSHVDKAPWLGVSIKQTENEQILVGTAVVGVLAAIAIPNFQKARLQARKNACFANQRVLLGATEMYNMDNAVLLSELNIETLVQKNYIKSAPVCPENGVYSNSGDLAKDGNVKCSIHGSID
;
A
#
# COMPACT_ATOMS: atom_id res chain seq x y z
N MET A 1 6.96 -33.78 -51.50
CA MET A 1 6.21 -33.60 -50.23
C MET A 1 7.08 -33.71 -48.98
N ARG A 2 7.88 -34.78 -48.77
CA ARG A 2 8.67 -34.95 -47.52
C ARG A 2 9.67 -33.81 -47.18
N LYS A 3 10.36 -33.24 -48.17
CA LYS A 3 11.33 -32.13 -47.92
C LYS A 3 10.66 -30.79 -47.58
N SER A 4 9.44 -30.56 -48.07
CA SER A 4 8.67 -29.33 -47.80
C SER A 4 7.96 -29.42 -46.44
N LEU A 5 7.49 -30.61 -46.04
CA LEU A 5 6.97 -30.89 -44.69
C LEU A 5 8.05 -30.78 -43.61
N LEU A 6 9.27 -31.26 -43.88
CA LEU A 6 10.39 -31.11 -42.95
C LEU A 6 10.81 -29.65 -42.78
N ALA A 7 10.82 -28.86 -43.87
CA ALA A 7 11.08 -27.42 -43.82
C ALA A 7 9.99 -26.66 -43.06
N CYS A 8 8.72 -27.02 -43.22
CA CYS A 8 7.63 -26.45 -42.42
C CYS A 8 7.73 -26.82 -40.93
N PHE A 9 8.14 -28.05 -40.60
CA PHE A 9 8.41 -28.44 -39.21
C PHE A 9 9.63 -27.73 -38.63
N PHE A 10 10.68 -27.51 -39.43
CA PHE A 10 11.86 -26.77 -38.99
C PHE A 10 11.57 -25.28 -38.84
N ILE A 11 10.77 -24.68 -39.72
CA ILE A 11 10.32 -23.29 -39.61
C ILE A 11 9.32 -23.13 -38.46
N ALA A 12 8.40 -24.08 -38.26
CA ALA A 12 7.52 -24.10 -37.10
C ALA A 12 8.31 -24.31 -35.79
N ALA A 13 9.32 -25.19 -35.78
CA ALA A 13 10.22 -25.35 -34.64
C ALA A 13 11.09 -24.12 -34.40
N LEU A 14 11.59 -23.44 -35.46
CA LEU A 14 12.32 -22.18 -35.35
C LEU A 14 11.43 -21.03 -34.86
N LEU A 15 10.17 -20.98 -35.31
CA LEU A 15 9.15 -20.04 -34.86
C LEU A 15 8.67 -20.36 -33.43
N LEU A 16 8.66 -21.63 -33.01
CA LEU A 16 8.37 -22.06 -31.64
C LEU A 16 9.57 -21.81 -30.71
N THR A 17 10.82 -21.90 -31.20
CA THR A 17 12.01 -21.52 -30.43
C THR A 17 12.21 -20.01 -30.39
N SER A 18 11.71 -19.25 -31.37
CA SER A 18 11.65 -17.79 -31.26
C SER A 18 10.51 -17.33 -30.35
N GLN A 19 9.47 -18.14 -30.14
CA GLN A 19 8.46 -17.93 -29.09
C GLN A 19 9.01 -18.16 -27.67
N ALA A 20 10.07 -18.96 -27.50
CA ALA A 20 10.73 -19.12 -26.20
C ALA A 20 11.49 -17.85 -25.73
N SER A 21 11.72 -16.90 -26.64
CA SER A 21 12.19 -15.54 -26.36
C SER A 21 11.06 -14.49 -26.30
N LEU A 22 9.78 -14.91 -26.27
CA LEU A 22 8.64 -14.06 -26.65
C LEU A 22 7.48 -14.12 -25.66
N TYR A 23 7.78 -14.10 -24.37
CA TYR A 23 7.00 -13.35 -23.38
C TYR A 23 7.99 -12.83 -22.34
N ALA A 24 8.68 -11.72 -22.64
CA ALA A 24 9.18 -10.90 -21.55
C ALA A 24 7.97 -10.62 -20.67
N SER A 25 8.01 -11.07 -19.42
CA SER A 25 6.98 -10.80 -18.42
C SER A 25 6.59 -9.33 -18.54
N TYR A 26 5.30 -9.02 -18.75
CA TYR A 26 4.83 -7.64 -18.82
C TYR A 26 5.21 -6.88 -17.55
N GLY A 27 5.32 -7.62 -16.43
CA GLY A 27 5.82 -7.08 -15.18
C GLY A 27 7.25 -6.54 -15.23
N LEU A 28 8.10 -6.97 -16.16
CA LEU A 28 9.42 -6.35 -16.35
C LEU A 28 9.33 -4.87 -16.76
N ASN A 29 8.20 -4.46 -17.37
CA ASN A 29 7.98 -3.07 -17.78
C ASN A 29 7.74 -2.13 -16.57
N VAL A 30 7.60 -2.65 -15.34
CA VAL A 30 7.62 -1.79 -14.15
C VAL A 30 9.01 -1.26 -13.84
N ILE A 31 10.06 -1.93 -14.34
CA ILE A 31 11.45 -1.54 -14.12
C ILE A 31 11.78 -0.43 -15.10
N GLU A 32 12.14 0.73 -14.57
CA GLU A 32 12.51 1.91 -15.35
C GLU A 32 13.87 2.43 -14.89
N ASN A 33 14.52 3.23 -15.72
CA ASN A 33 15.85 3.77 -15.41
C ASN A 33 15.87 4.70 -14.19
N ASP A 34 14.73 5.30 -13.87
CA ASP A 34 14.52 6.13 -12.70
C ASP A 34 13.83 5.39 -11.55
N SER A 35 13.65 4.07 -11.62
CA SER A 35 13.23 3.28 -10.47
C SER A 35 14.25 3.41 -9.34
N ILE A 36 13.76 3.66 -8.13
CA ILE A 36 14.54 3.74 -6.89
C ILE A 36 14.33 2.51 -6.00
N GLY A 37 13.36 1.65 -6.34
CA GLY A 37 13.15 0.39 -5.67
C GLY A 37 12.30 -0.53 -6.53
N VAL A 38 12.67 -1.80 -6.60
CA VAL A 38 11.94 -2.84 -7.32
C VAL A 38 11.83 -4.10 -6.47
N ILE A 39 10.64 -4.68 -6.46
CA ILE A 39 10.31 -5.95 -5.81
C ILE A 39 9.72 -6.87 -6.88
N TYR A 40 10.24 -8.07 -6.95
CA TYR A 40 9.72 -9.20 -7.72
C TYR A 40 9.44 -10.36 -6.77
N PHE A 41 8.27 -10.97 -6.88
CA PHE A 41 7.92 -12.21 -6.19
C PHE A 41 7.20 -13.16 -7.14
N ASN A 42 7.70 -14.38 -7.29
CA ASN A 42 7.09 -15.40 -8.14
C ASN A 42 5.86 -16.03 -7.45
N LEU A 43 4.75 -15.31 -7.48
CA LEU A 43 3.49 -15.72 -6.85
C LEU A 43 2.92 -16.99 -7.50
N GLY A 44 3.10 -17.17 -8.81
CA GLY A 44 2.70 -18.41 -9.50
C GLY A 44 3.37 -19.65 -8.93
N LYS A 45 4.70 -19.60 -8.73
CA LYS A 45 5.47 -20.70 -8.12
C LYS A 45 5.10 -20.90 -6.65
N ALA A 46 4.92 -19.83 -5.88
CA ALA A 46 4.49 -19.93 -4.50
C ALA A 46 3.10 -20.58 -4.38
N TYR A 47 2.17 -20.19 -5.25
CA TYR A 47 0.82 -20.75 -5.31
C TYR A 47 0.84 -22.25 -5.69
N SER A 48 1.64 -22.65 -6.68
CA SER A 48 1.71 -24.06 -7.08
C SER A 48 2.29 -24.96 -5.99
N VAL A 49 3.37 -24.51 -5.33
CA VAL A 49 3.98 -25.23 -4.20
C VAL A 49 2.99 -25.37 -3.05
N LEU A 50 2.33 -24.28 -2.65
CA LEU A 50 1.36 -24.31 -1.56
C LEU A 50 0.20 -25.26 -1.87
N ARG A 51 -0.35 -25.19 -3.09
CA ARG A 51 -1.44 -26.06 -3.52
C ARG A 51 -1.03 -27.53 -3.48
N GLU A 52 0.16 -27.87 -4.00
CA GLU A 52 0.67 -29.24 -3.98
C GLU A 52 0.90 -29.76 -2.56
N GLN A 53 1.42 -28.92 -1.67
CA GLN A 53 1.60 -29.27 -0.26
C GLN A 53 0.29 -29.56 0.44
N VAL A 54 -0.72 -28.69 0.29
CA VAL A 54 -2.04 -28.90 0.91
C VAL A 54 -2.67 -30.18 0.37
N LYS A 55 -2.61 -30.39 -0.96
CA LYS A 55 -3.17 -31.59 -1.61
C LYS A 55 -2.53 -32.89 -1.12
N ASN A 56 -1.23 -32.87 -0.82
CA ASN A 56 -0.49 -34.04 -0.39
C ASN A 56 -0.30 -34.12 1.13
N PHE A 57 -0.83 -33.17 1.91
CA PHE A 57 -0.62 -33.07 3.36
C PHE A 57 -0.94 -34.38 4.10
N ASP A 58 -2.05 -35.03 3.73
CA ASP A 58 -2.43 -36.31 4.33
C ASP A 58 -1.46 -37.46 4.04
N LYS A 59 -0.66 -37.35 2.98
CA LYS A 59 0.33 -38.37 2.60
C LYS A 59 1.72 -38.06 3.16
N THR A 60 2.05 -36.79 3.34
CA THR A 60 3.40 -36.33 3.64
C THR A 60 3.60 -35.95 5.10
N ALA A 61 2.56 -35.53 5.82
CA ALA A 61 2.67 -35.16 7.22
C ALA A 61 2.57 -36.39 8.15
N ASP A 62 3.36 -36.39 9.23
CA ASP A 62 3.23 -37.37 10.31
C ASP A 62 2.00 -37.08 11.19
N ALA A 63 1.61 -38.06 12.01
CA ALA A 63 0.40 -37.96 12.84
C ALA A 63 0.42 -36.79 13.83
N ASN A 64 1.58 -36.44 14.39
CA ASN A 64 1.69 -35.34 15.35
C ASN A 64 1.51 -33.99 14.63
N THR A 65 2.19 -33.81 13.49
CA THR A 65 2.06 -32.60 12.67
C THR A 65 0.62 -32.40 12.19
N LYS A 66 -0.07 -33.46 11.76
CA LYS A 66 -1.49 -33.40 11.39
C LYS A 66 -2.35 -32.90 12.54
N ASN A 67 -2.19 -33.49 13.72
CA ASN A 67 -2.98 -33.12 14.90
C ASN A 67 -2.74 -31.66 15.30
N GLN A 68 -1.49 -31.19 15.27
CA GLN A 68 -1.15 -29.80 15.60
C GLN A 68 -1.76 -28.80 14.61
N VAL A 69 -1.69 -29.08 13.31
CA VAL A 69 -2.27 -28.20 12.29
C VAL A 69 -3.80 -28.16 12.44
N GLU A 70 -4.45 -29.30 12.61
CA GLU A 70 -5.90 -29.37 12.81
C GLU A 70 -6.33 -28.64 14.10
N GLU A 71 -5.57 -28.76 15.18
CA GLU A 71 -5.83 -28.01 16.43
C GLU A 71 -5.64 -26.51 16.26
N MET A 72 -4.60 -26.09 15.54
CA MET A 72 -4.40 -24.68 15.19
C MET A 72 -5.57 -24.12 14.37
N LEU A 73 -6.02 -24.86 13.35
CA LEU A 73 -7.16 -24.44 12.53
C LEU A 73 -8.45 -24.28 13.35
N LYS A 74 -8.65 -25.09 14.40
CA LYS A 74 -9.79 -24.93 15.32
C LYS A 74 -9.79 -23.59 16.03
N THR A 75 -8.62 -23.06 16.37
CA THR A 75 -8.52 -21.73 17.02
C THR A 75 -8.89 -20.57 16.10
N MET A 76 -8.91 -20.79 14.77
CA MET A 76 -9.15 -19.76 13.76
C MET A 76 -10.61 -19.73 13.25
N GLN A 77 -11.51 -20.54 13.83
CA GLN A 77 -12.87 -20.76 13.31
C GLN A 77 -13.80 -19.55 13.42
N ALA A 78 -13.64 -18.71 14.45
CA ALA A 78 -14.58 -17.63 14.75
C ALA A 78 -14.66 -16.57 13.63
N ASP A 79 -13.55 -16.33 12.94
CA ASP A 79 -13.41 -15.30 11.90
C ASP A 79 -13.12 -15.87 10.51
N SER A 80 -13.26 -17.20 10.34
CA SER A 80 -12.90 -17.88 9.10
C SER A 80 -13.97 -17.68 8.02
N PRO A 81 -13.59 -17.22 6.79
CA PRO A 81 -14.51 -17.18 5.66
C PRO A 81 -14.90 -18.59 5.15
N PHE A 82 -14.28 -19.65 5.67
CA PHE A 82 -14.54 -21.05 5.30
C PHE A 82 -15.47 -21.77 6.30
N GLY A 83 -16.04 -21.03 7.25
CA GLY A 83 -17.02 -21.54 8.21
C GLY A 83 -16.41 -22.12 9.50
N LYS A 84 -17.31 -22.57 10.38
CA LYS A 84 -16.99 -22.93 11.78
C LYS A 84 -16.24 -24.25 11.96
N ASP A 85 -16.16 -25.14 10.98
CA ASP A 85 -15.34 -26.37 11.10
C ASP A 85 -14.21 -26.34 10.08
N LEU A 86 -13.24 -25.44 10.26
CA LEU A 86 -12.07 -25.33 9.40
C LEU A 86 -11.16 -26.57 9.61
N THR A 87 -10.85 -27.28 8.52
CA THR A 87 -9.93 -28.44 8.49
C THR A 87 -9.03 -28.37 7.27
N VAL A 88 -7.93 -29.14 7.24
CA VAL A 88 -7.03 -29.18 6.07
C VAL A 88 -7.77 -29.69 4.84
N ALA A 89 -8.66 -30.68 5.00
CA ALA A 89 -9.47 -31.21 3.91
C ALA A 89 -10.37 -30.15 3.27
N LYS A 90 -11.05 -29.32 4.08
CA LYS A 90 -11.88 -28.22 3.56
C LYS A 90 -11.05 -27.14 2.87
N ILE A 91 -9.85 -26.84 3.39
CA ILE A 91 -8.92 -25.91 2.72
C ILE A 91 -8.49 -26.49 1.37
N SER A 92 -8.16 -27.78 1.31
CA SER A 92 -7.82 -28.45 0.06
C SER A 92 -8.96 -28.39 -0.95
N GLU A 93 -10.19 -28.71 -0.52
CA GLU A 93 -11.38 -28.64 -1.38
C GLU A 93 -11.63 -27.21 -1.89
N ALA A 94 -11.55 -26.22 -1.01
CA ALA A 94 -11.72 -24.81 -1.36
C ALA A 94 -10.63 -24.34 -2.34
N LEU A 95 -9.37 -24.74 -2.15
CA LEU A 95 -8.27 -24.43 -3.06
C LEU A 95 -8.46 -25.06 -4.44
N GLU A 96 -8.88 -26.32 -4.50
CA GLU A 96 -9.18 -27.01 -5.76
C GLU A 96 -10.38 -26.38 -6.48
N LYS A 97 -11.44 -26.05 -5.73
CA LYS A 97 -12.60 -25.33 -6.27
C LYS A 97 -12.18 -23.97 -6.83
N TRP A 98 -11.41 -23.18 -6.07
CA TRP A 98 -10.87 -21.91 -6.53
C TRP A 98 -10.02 -22.07 -7.80
N HIS A 99 -9.15 -23.08 -7.83
CA HIS A 99 -8.30 -23.39 -8.97
C HIS A 99 -9.12 -23.67 -10.24
N ASN A 100 -10.15 -24.51 -10.11
CA ASN A 100 -11.01 -24.92 -11.22
C ASN A 100 -11.96 -23.79 -11.66
N ASP A 101 -12.49 -23.03 -10.70
CA ASP A 101 -13.33 -21.87 -10.99
C ASP A 101 -12.56 -20.78 -11.73
N ALA A 102 -11.23 -20.72 -11.52
CA ALA A 102 -10.25 -19.84 -12.17
C ALA A 102 -10.65 -18.36 -12.16
N VAL A 103 -11.20 -17.88 -11.04
CA VAL A 103 -11.52 -16.45 -10.86
C VAL A 103 -10.24 -15.64 -10.94
N PHE A 104 -9.20 -16.07 -10.23
CA PHE A 104 -7.87 -15.49 -10.25
C PHE A 104 -6.83 -16.57 -9.88
N ILE A 105 -5.97 -16.92 -10.82
CA ILE A 105 -4.91 -17.92 -10.64
C ILE A 105 -3.58 -17.24 -10.91
N PRO A 106 -2.71 -17.05 -9.92
CA PRO A 106 -1.37 -16.53 -10.15
C PRO A 106 -0.61 -17.42 -11.12
N THR A 107 -0.09 -16.84 -12.19
CA THR A 107 0.67 -17.56 -13.24
C THR A 107 2.12 -17.08 -13.33
N GLY A 108 2.42 -15.91 -12.78
CA GLY A 108 3.75 -15.33 -12.86
C GLY A 108 4.12 -14.48 -11.64
N GLY A 109 4.83 -13.40 -11.91
CA GLY A 109 5.35 -12.49 -10.90
C GLY A 109 4.34 -11.48 -10.38
N VAL A 110 4.54 -11.11 -9.13
CA VAL A 110 4.13 -9.82 -8.57
C VAL A 110 5.34 -8.91 -8.68
N TRP A 111 5.17 -7.82 -9.39
CA TRP A 111 6.17 -6.81 -9.68
C TRP A 111 5.71 -5.51 -9.04
N ILE A 112 6.58 -4.86 -8.29
CA ILE A 112 6.34 -3.55 -7.70
C ILE A 112 7.57 -2.70 -7.94
N SER A 113 7.39 -1.49 -8.42
CA SER A 113 8.47 -0.50 -8.48
C SER A 113 8.02 0.84 -7.93
N VAL A 114 8.99 1.65 -7.53
CA VAL A 114 8.78 3.05 -7.14
C VAL A 114 9.77 3.87 -7.94
N ALA A 115 9.29 4.89 -8.64
CA ALA A 115 10.12 5.83 -9.38
C ALA A 115 10.65 6.98 -8.49
N LYS A 116 11.58 7.79 -9.00
CA LYS A 116 12.16 8.94 -8.28
C LYS A 116 11.15 9.99 -7.83
N ASP A 117 10.00 10.07 -8.48
CA ASP A 117 8.88 10.94 -8.13
C ASP A 117 7.95 10.33 -7.05
N LEU A 118 8.34 9.18 -6.49
CA LEU A 118 7.61 8.38 -5.52
C LEU A 118 6.27 7.82 -6.02
N GLN A 119 6.07 7.73 -7.34
CA GLN A 119 4.91 7.04 -7.89
C GLN A 119 5.14 5.53 -7.89
N PRO A 120 4.30 4.74 -7.19
CA PRO A 120 4.39 3.29 -7.24
C PRO A 120 3.74 2.76 -8.52
N LYS A 121 4.31 1.66 -9.02
CA LYS A 121 3.75 0.84 -10.10
C LYS A 121 3.71 -0.59 -9.64
N ALA A 122 2.68 -1.33 -10.04
CA ALA A 122 2.65 -2.76 -9.78
C ALA A 122 2.02 -3.53 -10.94
N VAL A 123 2.51 -4.74 -11.16
CA VAL A 123 1.93 -5.71 -12.08
C VAL A 123 1.82 -7.04 -11.36
N ILE A 124 0.64 -7.66 -11.43
CA ILE A 124 0.40 -9.01 -10.93
C ILE A 124 0.02 -9.87 -12.11
N GLU A 125 0.82 -10.89 -12.40
CA GLU A 125 0.58 -11.81 -13.52
C GLU A 125 -0.27 -13.00 -13.07
N ALA A 126 -1.44 -13.14 -13.70
CA ALA A 126 -2.43 -14.13 -13.31
C ALA A 126 -3.38 -14.46 -14.46
N GLN A 127 -3.91 -15.69 -14.49
CA GLN A 127 -5.09 -16.00 -15.28
C GLN A 127 -6.35 -15.53 -14.53
N ILE A 128 -7.12 -14.64 -15.13
CA ILE A 128 -8.27 -13.98 -14.50
C ILE A 128 -9.52 -14.16 -15.35
N LYS A 129 -10.60 -14.64 -14.75
CA LYS A 129 -11.95 -14.56 -15.34
C LYS A 129 -12.58 -13.25 -14.91
N VAL A 130 -12.39 -12.22 -15.74
CA VAL A 130 -12.71 -10.83 -15.42
C VAL A 130 -14.17 -10.64 -15.00
N ASP A 131 -15.12 -11.30 -15.68
CA ASP A 131 -16.55 -11.24 -15.33
C ASP A 131 -16.84 -11.83 -13.95
N LYS A 132 -16.26 -13.00 -13.64
CA LYS A 132 -16.42 -13.65 -12.33
C LYS A 132 -15.75 -12.84 -11.22
N LEU A 133 -14.60 -12.22 -11.52
CA LEU A 133 -13.92 -11.34 -10.57
C LEU A 133 -14.77 -10.09 -10.29
N ALA A 134 -15.37 -9.49 -11.32
CA ALA A 134 -16.28 -8.36 -11.16
C ALA A 134 -17.48 -8.71 -10.27
N GLU A 135 -18.09 -9.88 -10.48
CA GLU A 135 -19.20 -10.39 -9.66
C GLU A 135 -18.77 -10.61 -8.20
N LEU A 136 -17.62 -11.26 -8.00
CA LEU A 136 -17.05 -11.48 -6.67
C LEU A 136 -16.80 -10.15 -5.95
N VAL A 137 -16.17 -9.19 -6.60
CA VAL A 137 -15.85 -7.90 -5.98
C VAL A 137 -17.11 -7.10 -5.65
N LYS A 138 -18.14 -7.15 -6.51
CA LYS A 138 -19.45 -6.52 -6.25
C LYS A 138 -20.15 -7.07 -4.99
N SER A 139 -19.84 -8.31 -4.59
CA SER A 139 -20.36 -8.88 -3.34
C SER A 139 -19.76 -8.25 -2.07
N PHE A 140 -18.65 -7.52 -2.20
CA PHE A 140 -17.98 -6.91 -1.04
C PHE A 140 -18.69 -5.62 -0.61
N PRO A 141 -18.98 -5.42 0.69
CA PRO A 141 -19.65 -4.22 1.20
C PRO A 141 -18.95 -2.91 0.80
N ASN A 142 -17.62 -2.93 0.73
CA ASN A 142 -16.80 -1.75 0.42
C ASN A 142 -16.66 -1.47 -1.09
N ALA A 143 -17.22 -2.31 -1.95
CA ALA A 143 -17.21 -2.12 -3.40
C ALA A 143 -18.38 -1.27 -3.91
N GLN A 144 -19.31 -0.88 -3.03
CA GLN A 144 -20.49 -0.09 -3.40
C GLN A 144 -20.07 1.28 -3.97
N GLY A 145 -20.62 1.64 -5.13
CA GLY A 145 -20.34 2.90 -5.81
C GLY A 145 -19.11 2.91 -6.72
N ILE A 146 -18.38 1.80 -6.83
CA ILE A 146 -17.25 1.65 -7.75
C ILE A 146 -17.71 0.84 -8.98
N ASP A 147 -17.44 1.35 -10.18
CA ASP A 147 -17.77 0.66 -11.43
C ASP A 147 -16.74 -0.42 -11.76
N PHE A 148 -17.06 -1.67 -11.44
CA PHE A 148 -16.29 -2.86 -11.83
C PHE A 148 -16.76 -3.49 -13.14
N THR A 149 -17.55 -2.79 -13.95
CA THR A 149 -18.11 -3.37 -15.18
C THR A 149 -17.01 -3.57 -16.22
N PRO A 150 -16.77 -4.81 -16.68
CA PRO A 150 -15.78 -5.07 -17.71
C PRO A 150 -16.19 -4.41 -19.03
N LYS A 151 -15.25 -3.74 -19.69
CA LYS A 151 -15.37 -3.24 -21.06
C LYS A 151 -14.30 -3.93 -21.89
N ASN A 152 -14.70 -4.65 -22.94
CA ASN A 152 -13.78 -5.45 -23.76
C ASN A 152 -12.91 -6.42 -22.93
N ASN A 153 -13.51 -7.09 -21.94
CA ASN A 153 -12.81 -8.01 -21.03
C ASN A 153 -11.69 -7.34 -20.19
N VAL A 154 -11.80 -6.03 -19.95
CA VAL A 154 -10.90 -5.25 -19.10
C VAL A 154 -11.72 -4.41 -18.13
N ILE A 155 -11.33 -4.39 -16.86
CA ILE A 155 -11.88 -3.48 -15.85
C ILE A 155 -10.86 -2.36 -15.62
N SER A 156 -11.28 -1.10 -15.80
CA SER A 156 -10.44 0.06 -15.52
C SER A 156 -11.04 0.87 -14.38
N LEU A 157 -10.27 1.07 -13.32
CA LEU A 157 -10.70 1.73 -12.09
C LEU A 157 -9.87 2.98 -11.85
N ARG A 158 -10.55 4.04 -11.39
CA ARG A 158 -9.92 5.18 -10.72
C ARG A 158 -10.59 5.35 -9.38
N LEU A 159 -9.84 5.11 -8.32
CA LEU A 159 -10.35 5.21 -6.96
C LEU A 159 -10.37 6.68 -6.52
N PRO A 160 -11.47 7.19 -5.94
CA PRO A 160 -11.52 8.55 -5.41
C PRO A 160 -10.38 8.81 -4.42
N GLY A 161 -9.66 9.94 -4.59
CA GLY A 161 -8.53 10.30 -3.72
C GLY A 161 -7.22 9.54 -3.98
N ILE A 162 -7.20 8.59 -4.93
CA ILE A 162 -5.98 7.86 -5.32
C ILE A 162 -5.71 8.10 -6.81
N ALA A 163 -4.64 8.84 -7.11
CA ALA A 163 -4.22 9.15 -8.48
C ALA A 163 -3.48 7.98 -9.19
N LEU A 164 -3.81 6.73 -8.84
CA LEU A 164 -3.21 5.53 -9.43
C LEU A 164 -4.29 4.77 -10.20
N PRO A 165 -4.23 4.71 -11.54
CA PRO A 165 -5.15 3.89 -12.30
C PRO A 165 -4.92 2.42 -11.99
N ILE A 166 -5.99 1.63 -11.98
CA ILE A 166 -5.93 0.17 -11.88
C ILE A 166 -6.58 -0.41 -13.13
N GLU A 167 -5.89 -1.33 -13.79
CA GLU A 167 -6.41 -2.09 -14.93
C GLU A 167 -6.36 -3.58 -14.62
N ILE A 168 -7.46 -4.28 -14.85
CA ILE A 168 -7.56 -5.73 -14.68
C ILE A 168 -7.97 -6.35 -16.00
N SER A 169 -7.13 -7.23 -16.53
CA SER A 169 -7.40 -8.01 -17.75
C SER A 169 -7.40 -9.50 -17.45
N SER A 170 -7.58 -10.35 -18.47
CA SER A 170 -7.53 -11.81 -18.30
C SER A 170 -6.15 -12.37 -17.93
N GLU A 171 -5.09 -11.58 -18.06
CA GLU A 171 -3.70 -12.03 -17.89
C GLU A 171 -2.96 -11.31 -16.75
N ARG A 172 -3.50 -10.19 -16.26
CA ARG A 172 -2.80 -9.37 -15.28
C ARG A 172 -3.70 -8.35 -14.57
N ILE A 173 -3.17 -7.86 -13.45
CA ILE A 173 -3.60 -6.62 -12.81
C ILE A 173 -2.45 -5.63 -12.90
N VAL A 174 -2.72 -4.42 -13.35
CA VAL A 174 -1.76 -3.31 -13.46
C VAL A 174 -2.22 -2.19 -12.53
N VAL A 175 -1.31 -1.66 -11.72
CA VAL A 175 -1.53 -0.49 -10.86
C VAL A 175 -0.51 0.58 -11.24
N GLY A 176 -0.97 1.80 -11.48
CA GLY A 176 -0.15 2.89 -11.99
C GLY A 176 0.01 2.85 -13.51
N SER A 177 0.81 3.77 -14.04
CA SER A 177 1.06 3.90 -15.48
C SER A 177 2.26 3.03 -15.89
N VAL A 178 2.01 1.84 -16.41
CA VAL A 178 3.04 0.90 -16.89
C VAL A 178 3.05 0.87 -18.42
N SER A 179 4.23 1.00 -19.03
CA SER A 179 4.38 0.94 -20.49
C SER A 179 4.03 -0.45 -21.02
N ALA A 180 3.34 -0.51 -22.15
CA ALA A 180 3.13 -1.77 -22.86
C ALA A 180 4.39 -2.26 -23.59
N VAL A 181 5.33 -1.35 -23.88
CA VAL A 181 6.57 -1.65 -24.58
C VAL A 181 7.72 -1.71 -23.58
N PRO A 182 8.53 -2.78 -23.58
CA PRO A 182 9.73 -2.86 -22.74
C PRO A 182 10.69 -1.70 -23.02
N GLN A 183 11.13 -1.02 -21.97
CA GLN A 183 12.14 0.02 -22.08
C GLN A 183 13.54 -0.61 -22.15
N GLN A 184 14.46 0.04 -22.87
CA GLN A 184 15.88 -0.30 -22.77
C GLN A 184 16.40 0.13 -21.39
N LEU A 185 16.67 -0.87 -20.53
CA LEU A 185 17.20 -0.66 -19.19
C LEU A 185 18.66 -0.21 -19.23
N GLY A 186 18.98 0.79 -18.41
CA GLY A 186 20.31 1.27 -18.13
C GLY A 186 21.14 0.24 -17.36
N ALA A 187 22.46 0.41 -17.37
CA ALA A 187 23.42 -0.54 -16.81
C ALA A 187 23.11 -0.93 -15.35
N ASP A 188 22.56 -0.01 -14.57
CA ASP A 188 22.25 -0.14 -13.15
C ASP A 188 21.19 -1.20 -12.82
N TRP A 189 20.26 -1.45 -13.74
CA TRP A 189 19.17 -2.41 -13.57
C TRP A 189 19.41 -3.73 -14.33
N GLN A 190 20.41 -3.80 -15.21
CA GLN A 190 20.74 -5.01 -15.97
C GLN A 190 21.07 -6.23 -15.09
N PRO A 191 21.86 -6.12 -13.99
CA PRO A 191 22.12 -7.26 -13.12
C PRO A 191 20.85 -7.80 -12.45
N TYR A 192 19.97 -6.89 -12.00
CA TYR A 192 18.69 -7.24 -11.41
C TYR A 192 17.78 -7.91 -12.44
N TYR A 193 17.63 -7.32 -13.63
CA TYR A 193 16.85 -7.84 -14.74
C TYR A 193 17.26 -9.27 -15.12
N LYS A 194 18.57 -9.52 -15.27
CA LYS A 194 19.10 -10.85 -15.59
C LYS A 194 18.75 -11.87 -14.51
N ARG A 195 18.75 -11.44 -13.24
CA ARG A 195 18.42 -12.30 -12.11
C ARG A 195 16.93 -12.64 -12.04
N VAL A 196 16.04 -11.65 -12.15
CA VAL A 196 14.57 -11.89 -12.10
C VAL A 196 14.03 -12.60 -13.34
N SER A 197 14.76 -12.57 -14.45
CA SER A 197 14.45 -13.37 -15.63
C SER A 197 14.79 -14.86 -15.46
N SER A 198 15.46 -15.24 -14.36
CA SER A 198 15.75 -16.65 -14.06
C SER A 198 14.49 -17.37 -13.53
N PRO A 199 14.16 -18.57 -14.04
CA PRO A 199 13.03 -19.36 -13.53
C PRO A 199 13.24 -19.86 -12.08
N ASP A 200 14.48 -19.82 -11.60
CA ASP A 200 14.84 -20.21 -10.24
C ASP A 200 14.58 -19.10 -9.22
N GLN A 201 14.39 -17.85 -9.67
CA GLN A 201 14.18 -16.72 -8.77
C GLN A 201 12.78 -16.77 -8.16
N HIS A 202 12.69 -16.69 -6.83
CA HIS A 202 11.42 -16.66 -6.10
C HIS A 202 11.09 -15.28 -5.56
N LEU A 203 12.07 -14.59 -4.97
CA LEU A 203 11.93 -13.23 -4.45
C LEU A 203 13.16 -12.43 -4.86
N ALA A 204 12.99 -11.26 -5.45
CA ALA A 204 14.06 -10.30 -5.59
C ALA A 204 13.59 -8.93 -5.12
N VAL A 205 14.41 -8.27 -4.33
CA VAL A 205 14.22 -6.89 -3.88
C VAL A 205 15.52 -6.18 -4.13
N GLU A 206 15.45 -5.01 -4.75
CA GLU A 206 16.59 -4.11 -4.89
C GLU A 206 16.14 -2.68 -4.69
N LEU A 207 16.83 -1.96 -3.79
CA LEU A 207 16.50 -0.61 -3.36
C LEU A 207 17.73 0.29 -3.54
N ASP A 208 17.52 1.46 -4.12
CA ASP A 208 18.43 2.62 -4.10
C ASP A 208 18.17 3.39 -2.80
N VAL A 209 18.83 2.94 -1.74
CA VAL A 209 18.57 3.40 -0.36
C VAL A 209 18.87 4.88 -0.21
N GLN A 210 19.95 5.36 -0.83
CA GLN A 210 20.34 6.76 -0.75
C GLN A 210 19.28 7.65 -1.41
N THR A 211 18.88 7.35 -2.65
CA THR A 211 17.87 8.16 -3.34
C THR A 211 16.53 8.12 -2.60
N ILE A 212 16.15 6.96 -2.02
CA ILE A 212 14.94 6.86 -1.20
C ILE A 212 15.00 7.79 0.01
N ILE A 213 16.10 7.78 0.77
CA ILE A 213 16.27 8.64 1.95
C ILE A 213 16.16 10.12 1.54
N GLU A 214 16.90 10.52 0.51
CA GLU A 214 16.88 11.89 0.00
C GLU A 214 15.46 12.32 -0.41
N LYS A 215 14.75 11.50 -1.20
CA LYS A 215 13.39 11.83 -1.65
C LYS A 215 12.38 11.86 -0.52
N VAL A 216 12.45 10.93 0.44
CA VAL A 216 11.53 10.92 1.57
C VAL A 216 11.75 12.15 2.46
N LEU A 217 13.00 12.54 2.70
CA LEU A 217 13.32 13.75 3.47
C LEU A 217 12.90 15.03 2.73
N ASP A 218 13.15 15.11 1.41
CA ASP A 218 12.68 16.21 0.56
C ASP A 218 11.15 16.36 0.61
N LEU A 219 10.40 15.25 0.48
CA LEU A 219 8.94 15.30 0.60
C LEU A 219 8.48 15.71 1.99
N GLY A 220 9.17 15.26 3.05
CA GLY A 220 8.92 15.68 4.42
C GLY A 220 9.01 17.21 4.55
N GLN A 221 10.07 17.81 4.01
CA GLN A 221 10.27 19.26 4.00
C GLN A 221 9.28 20.02 3.11
N GLN A 222 8.96 19.49 1.93
CA GLN A 222 7.98 20.11 1.03
C GLN A 222 6.58 20.15 1.65
N ARG A 223 6.20 19.10 2.38
CA ARG A 223 4.93 19.04 3.12
C ARG A 223 4.93 19.96 4.35
N SER A 224 6.10 20.31 4.89
CA SER A 224 6.18 21.00 6.18
C SER A 224 6.33 22.52 6.15
N ALA A 225 6.50 23.20 5.00
CA ALA A 225 6.83 24.65 5.07
C ALA A 225 6.51 25.57 3.87
N ALA A 226 6.09 25.13 2.67
CA ALA A 226 6.03 26.09 1.54
C ALA A 226 4.82 25.96 0.60
N SER A 227 4.26 24.77 0.41
CA SER A 227 3.05 24.60 -0.42
C SER A 227 1.79 24.87 0.40
N SER A 228 1.69 24.30 1.60
CA SER A 228 0.53 24.47 2.48
C SER A 228 0.34 25.91 2.92
N GLU A 229 1.41 26.62 3.31
CA GLU A 229 1.36 28.03 3.69
C GLU A 229 0.95 28.94 2.51
N LYS A 230 1.45 28.68 1.30
CA LYS A 230 1.09 29.45 0.09
C LYS A 230 -0.35 29.22 -0.33
N VAL A 231 -0.81 27.98 -0.31
CA VAL A 231 -2.21 27.64 -0.62
C VAL A 231 -3.11 28.20 0.48
N CYS A 232 -2.72 28.10 1.75
CA CYS A 232 -3.46 28.68 2.86
C CYS A 232 -3.54 30.22 2.76
N ALA A 233 -2.44 30.89 2.43
CA ALA A 233 -2.42 32.34 2.18
C ALA A 233 -3.28 32.72 0.97
N SER A 234 -3.24 31.95 -0.11
CA SER A 234 -4.09 32.16 -1.29
C SER A 234 -5.57 32.02 -0.94
N ASN A 235 -5.94 30.98 -0.20
CA ASN A 235 -7.31 30.76 0.27
C ASN A 235 -7.79 31.93 1.13
N MET A 236 -6.96 32.42 2.07
CA MET A 236 -7.30 33.58 2.91
C MET A 236 -7.52 34.85 2.11
N ARG A 237 -6.70 35.12 1.08
CA ARG A 237 -6.88 36.27 0.18
C ARG A 237 -8.17 36.17 -0.64
N ILE A 238 -8.48 34.99 -1.16
CA ILE A 238 -9.69 34.75 -1.95
C ILE A 238 -10.95 34.89 -1.07
N MET A 239 -10.94 34.34 0.14
CA MET A 239 -12.06 34.47 1.07
C MET A 239 -12.28 35.91 1.51
N LEU A 240 -11.22 36.69 1.74
CA LEU A 240 -11.35 38.10 2.11
C LEU A 240 -11.97 38.90 0.96
N ALA A 241 -11.47 38.73 -0.27
CA ALA A 241 -12.04 39.38 -1.45
C ALA A 241 -13.52 38.98 -1.69
N ALA A 242 -13.85 37.70 -1.51
CA ALA A 242 -15.23 37.22 -1.60
C ALA A 242 -16.13 37.86 -0.52
N THR A 243 -15.61 38.05 0.70
CA THR A 243 -16.33 38.70 1.81
C THR A 243 -16.54 40.19 1.55
N GLU A 244 -15.54 40.88 1.00
CA GLU A 244 -15.67 42.28 0.58
C GLU A 244 -16.73 42.44 -0.50
N MET A 245 -16.71 41.59 -1.53
CA MET A 245 -17.71 41.58 -2.59
C MET A 245 -19.11 41.30 -2.05
N TYR A 246 -19.26 40.32 -1.16
CA TYR A 246 -20.51 40.04 -0.46
C TYR A 246 -21.03 41.27 0.30
N ASN A 247 -20.16 41.93 1.06
CA ASN A 247 -20.51 43.08 1.90
C ASN A 247 -20.87 44.34 1.10
N MET A 248 -20.43 44.44 -0.17
CA MET A 248 -20.84 45.51 -1.07
C MET A 248 -22.25 45.30 -1.63
N ASP A 249 -22.65 44.06 -1.84
CA ASP A 249 -23.90 43.72 -2.52
C ASP A 249 -25.07 43.45 -1.55
N ASN A 250 -24.78 43.30 -0.25
CA ASN A 250 -25.76 42.88 0.76
C ASN A 250 -25.92 43.90 1.90
N GLU A 251 -27.16 44.16 2.31
CA GLU A 251 -27.46 45.04 3.45
C GLU A 251 -26.93 44.49 4.78
N LYS A 252 -26.91 43.16 4.92
CA LYS A 252 -26.38 42.48 6.11
C LYS A 252 -24.94 42.03 5.85
N MET A 253 -24.01 42.85 6.28
CA MET A 253 -22.58 42.57 6.16
C MET A 253 -22.14 41.40 7.05
N LEU A 254 -21.25 40.57 6.51
CA LEU A 254 -20.49 39.55 7.22
C LEU A 254 -19.40 40.22 8.06
N ARG A 255 -19.47 40.02 9.38
CA ARG A 255 -18.46 40.48 10.35
C ARG A 255 -17.46 39.39 10.73
N GLU A 256 -17.82 38.13 10.49
CA GLU A 256 -17.06 36.92 10.76
C GLU A 256 -16.93 36.09 9.47
N VAL A 257 -16.02 35.11 9.44
CA VAL A 257 -15.89 34.21 8.29
C VAL A 257 -17.13 33.31 8.19
N ASP A 258 -17.92 33.50 7.13
CA ASP A 258 -19.07 32.67 6.80
C ASP A 258 -18.94 32.09 5.39
N MET A 259 -18.16 31.00 5.27
CA MET A 259 -17.96 30.31 3.99
C MET A 259 -19.27 29.77 3.40
N LYS A 260 -20.29 29.52 4.23
CA LYS A 260 -21.58 29.04 3.77
C LYS A 260 -22.33 30.14 3.03
N ALA A 261 -22.39 31.35 3.59
CA ALA A 261 -22.96 32.51 2.92
C ALA A 261 -22.22 32.83 1.60
N LEU A 262 -20.88 32.79 1.61
CA LEU A 262 -20.07 33.09 0.42
C LEU A 262 -20.24 32.07 -0.71
N VAL A 263 -20.43 30.78 -0.40
CA VAL A 263 -20.69 29.75 -1.42
C VAL A 263 -22.15 29.81 -1.89
N ALA A 264 -23.10 30.01 -0.98
CA ALA A 264 -24.53 30.10 -1.31
C ALA A 264 -24.82 31.24 -2.29
N ASP A 265 -24.21 32.41 -2.05
CA ASP A 265 -24.41 33.60 -2.88
C ASP A 265 -23.37 33.69 -4.00
N GLN A 266 -22.64 32.60 -4.28
CA GLN A 266 -21.73 32.41 -5.41
C GLN A 266 -20.49 33.31 -5.45
N TYR A 267 -20.11 33.94 -4.35
CA TYR A 267 -18.83 34.64 -4.20
C TYR A 267 -17.65 33.68 -4.10
N LEU A 268 -17.90 32.43 -3.68
CA LEU A 268 -16.96 31.30 -3.73
C LEU A 268 -17.59 30.12 -4.47
N LYS A 269 -16.76 29.40 -5.24
CA LYS A 269 -17.20 28.18 -5.94
C LYS A 269 -17.36 26.98 -5.00
N GLU A 270 -16.53 26.92 -3.97
CA GLU A 270 -16.49 25.84 -2.98
C GLU A 270 -15.86 26.35 -1.68
N THR A 271 -16.08 25.62 -0.59
CA THR A 271 -15.48 25.95 0.71
C THR A 271 -13.98 25.77 0.67
N MET A 272 -13.24 26.76 1.15
CA MET A 272 -11.78 26.70 1.19
C MET A 272 -11.31 25.85 2.37
N VAL A 273 -10.38 24.93 2.12
CA VAL A 273 -9.81 24.05 3.14
C VAL A 273 -8.32 24.35 3.30
N CYS A 274 -7.86 24.48 4.54
CA CYS A 274 -6.43 24.57 4.82
C CYS A 274 -5.77 23.22 4.51
N PRO A 275 -4.67 23.16 3.73
CA PRO A 275 -4.01 21.91 3.39
C PRO A 275 -3.52 21.08 4.60
N ASP A 276 -3.24 21.76 5.71
CA ASP A 276 -2.79 21.14 6.96
C ASP A 276 -3.93 20.92 7.97
N GLY A 277 -5.19 21.11 7.54
CA GLY A 277 -6.38 20.86 8.37
C GLY A 277 -6.73 21.98 9.35
N GLY A 278 -6.16 23.18 9.17
CA GLY A 278 -6.49 24.36 9.97
C GLY A 278 -7.88 24.94 9.67
N ALA A 279 -8.49 25.56 10.69
CA ALA A 279 -9.75 26.27 10.56
C ALA A 279 -9.51 27.75 10.25
N TYR A 280 -10.43 28.38 9.51
CA TYR A 280 -10.40 29.82 9.21
C TYR A 280 -11.37 30.57 10.11
N SER A 281 -10.93 31.71 10.62
CA SER A 281 -11.72 32.61 11.47
C SER A 281 -11.41 34.07 11.13
N ALA A 282 -12.28 34.99 11.54
CA ALA A 282 -11.96 36.41 11.46
C ALA A 282 -11.09 36.83 12.63
N ARG A 283 -10.18 37.77 12.38
CA ARG A 283 -9.43 38.51 13.38
C ARG A 283 -9.81 39.97 13.22
N GLY A 284 -10.77 40.41 14.03
CA GLY A 284 -11.42 41.71 13.87
C GLY A 284 -12.69 41.62 13.01
N ASP A 285 -13.33 42.76 12.77
CA ASP A 285 -14.61 42.84 12.03
C ASP A 285 -14.37 42.89 10.52
N LEU A 286 -14.81 41.84 9.80
CA LEU A 286 -14.67 41.76 8.34
C LEU A 286 -15.53 42.76 7.55
N SER A 287 -16.45 43.48 8.21
CA SER A 287 -17.16 44.62 7.61
C SER A 287 -16.38 45.93 7.69
N ALA A 288 -15.22 45.92 8.38
CA ALA A 288 -14.29 47.03 8.52
C ALA A 288 -12.87 46.59 8.11
N GLU A 289 -11.87 46.77 8.99
CA GLU A 289 -10.46 46.43 8.72
C GLU A 289 -10.05 45.02 9.22
N GLY A 290 -11.01 44.09 9.35
CA GLY A 290 -10.73 42.73 9.81
C GLY A 290 -9.94 41.90 8.81
N GLU A 291 -9.15 40.94 9.31
CA GLU A 291 -8.40 39.99 8.47
C GLU A 291 -8.89 38.56 8.68
N ILE A 292 -8.69 37.70 7.68
CA ILE A 292 -8.89 36.26 7.85
C ILE A 292 -7.62 35.63 8.43
N SER A 293 -7.79 34.84 9.49
CA SER A 293 -6.74 34.07 10.14
C SER A 293 -6.98 32.57 10.04
N CYS A 294 -5.91 31.80 9.86
CA CYS A 294 -5.91 30.35 9.95
C CYS A 294 -5.44 29.91 11.36
N SER A 295 -6.06 28.89 11.95
CA SER A 295 -5.68 28.36 13.28
C SER A 295 -4.28 27.73 13.33
N ILE A 296 -3.70 27.41 12.17
CA ILE A 296 -2.34 26.84 12.03
C ILE A 296 -1.36 27.91 11.52
N HIS A 297 -1.75 28.70 10.51
CA HIS A 297 -0.85 29.60 9.78
C HIS A 297 -1.02 31.09 10.11
N ASN A 298 -1.97 31.43 10.99
CA ASN A 298 -2.32 32.80 11.38
C ASN A 298 -2.75 33.67 10.17
N THR A 299 -2.52 34.99 10.19
CA THR A 299 -3.00 35.92 9.16
C THR A 299 -2.09 35.97 7.92
N VAL A 300 -2.60 36.49 6.80
CA VAL A 300 -1.79 36.77 5.62
C VAL A 300 -0.65 37.75 5.92
N ALA A 301 -0.85 38.72 6.83
CA ALA A 301 0.18 39.66 7.25
C ALA A 301 1.33 38.96 7.99
N ASP A 302 1.03 37.95 8.80
CA ASP A 302 2.03 37.11 9.49
C ASP A 302 2.81 36.22 8.50
N LEU A 303 2.18 35.85 7.38
CA LEU A 303 2.77 35.04 6.30
C LEU A 303 3.61 35.85 5.29
N LYS A 304 3.66 37.19 5.39
CA LYS A 304 4.47 38.07 4.50
C LYS A 304 5.98 37.79 4.54
N LYS A 305 6.49 36.96 5.46
CA LYS A 305 7.90 36.49 5.46
C LYS A 305 8.26 35.60 4.26
N PHE A 306 7.27 35.13 3.49
CA PHE A 306 7.47 34.18 2.39
C PHE A 306 7.18 34.73 0.97
N ASP A 307 6.86 36.02 0.83
CA ASP A 307 6.64 36.72 -0.46
C ASP A 307 7.96 37.07 -1.19
N GLY A 308 8.93 36.16 -1.19
CA GLY A 308 10.12 36.22 -2.04
C GLY A 308 10.15 35.08 -3.06
N PRO A 309 10.98 35.14 -4.12
CA PRO A 309 11.27 33.95 -4.91
C PRO A 309 11.67 32.84 -3.93
N ALA A 310 11.19 31.61 -4.16
CA ALA A 310 11.46 30.48 -3.28
C ALA A 310 12.95 30.49 -2.92
N LYS A 311 13.28 30.86 -1.67
CA LYS A 311 14.66 30.75 -1.22
C LYS A 311 15.00 29.27 -1.37
N PRO A 312 16.14 28.93 -2.00
CA PRO A 312 16.55 27.54 -2.09
C PRO A 312 16.47 26.97 -0.68
N GLN A 313 15.65 25.93 -0.49
CA GLN A 313 15.55 25.32 0.82
C GLN A 313 16.94 24.86 1.22
N PRO A 314 17.34 25.08 2.49
CA PRO A 314 18.65 24.63 2.93
C PRO A 314 18.75 23.13 2.65
N LYS A 315 19.83 22.74 1.98
CA LYS A 315 20.10 21.34 1.66
C LYS A 315 19.98 20.51 2.94
N ILE A 316 19.17 19.46 2.91
CA ILE A 316 18.96 18.60 4.07
C ILE A 316 20.30 17.97 4.43
N ASP A 317 20.73 18.17 5.68
CA ASP A 317 21.81 17.38 6.25
C ASP A 317 21.27 15.98 6.59
N VAL A 318 21.28 15.10 5.60
CA VAL A 318 20.76 13.72 5.69
C VAL A 318 21.37 12.99 6.88
N ALA A 319 22.66 13.18 7.16
CA ALA A 319 23.37 12.52 8.26
C ALA A 319 22.73 12.86 9.62
N SER A 320 22.35 14.12 9.83
CA SER A 320 21.73 14.60 11.07
C SER A 320 20.32 14.05 11.32
N GLN A 321 19.62 13.61 10.26
CA GLN A 321 18.25 13.13 10.32
C GLN A 321 18.15 11.61 10.50
N LEU A 322 19.28 10.89 10.41
CA LEU A 322 19.32 9.44 10.54
C LEU A 322 19.59 9.03 11.98
N PRO A 323 18.99 7.92 12.46
CA PRO A 323 19.25 7.40 13.81
C PRO A 323 20.71 6.94 13.99
N ASP A 324 21.37 6.58 12.88
CA ASP A 324 22.80 6.34 12.81
C ASP A 324 23.33 7.02 11.54
N PRO A 325 24.20 8.05 11.66
CA PRO A 325 24.76 8.76 10.50
C PRO A 325 25.46 7.84 9.50
N ARG A 326 25.96 6.68 9.92
CA ARG A 326 26.63 5.71 9.04
C ARG A 326 25.69 5.14 7.99
N LEU A 327 24.38 5.15 8.22
CA LEU A 327 23.38 4.64 7.27
C LEU A 327 23.38 5.44 5.95
N GLN A 328 23.87 6.68 5.94
CA GLN A 328 24.01 7.48 4.72
C GLN A 328 24.98 6.84 3.70
N HIS A 329 25.86 5.95 4.15
CA HIS A 329 26.84 5.26 3.31
C HIS A 329 26.27 4.01 2.63
N ILE A 330 25.05 3.59 3.00
CA ILE A 330 24.34 2.50 2.35
C ILE A 330 23.70 3.03 1.07
N VAL A 331 24.28 2.68 -0.08
CA VAL A 331 23.78 3.14 -1.39
C VAL A 331 22.73 2.21 -1.98
N ARG A 332 22.84 0.90 -1.72
CA ARG A 332 21.83 -0.08 -2.14
C ARG A 332 21.57 -1.12 -1.07
N ALA A 333 20.37 -1.68 -1.11
CA ALA A 333 20.01 -2.86 -0.35
C ALA A 333 19.35 -3.87 -1.28
N ARG A 334 19.60 -5.16 -1.05
CA ARG A 334 18.99 -6.23 -1.83
C ARG A 334 18.65 -7.46 -1.01
N ILE A 335 17.58 -8.12 -1.41
CA ILE A 335 17.15 -9.42 -0.90
C ILE A 335 16.88 -10.31 -2.09
N PHE A 336 17.62 -11.40 -2.24
CA PHE A 336 17.40 -12.39 -3.30
C PHE A 336 17.15 -13.75 -2.69
N ALA A 337 16.04 -14.39 -3.05
CA ALA A 337 15.74 -15.78 -2.74
C ALA A 337 15.50 -16.55 -4.03
N ASP A 338 16.24 -17.64 -4.21
CA ASP A 338 16.12 -18.58 -5.31
C ASP A 338 16.19 -20.02 -4.78
N THR A 339 16.27 -21.01 -5.68
CA THR A 339 16.38 -22.44 -5.31
C THR A 339 17.70 -22.82 -4.64
N ALA A 340 18.72 -21.97 -4.72
CA ALA A 340 20.01 -22.20 -4.07
C ALA A 340 20.06 -21.58 -2.66
N GLY A 341 19.20 -20.61 -2.37
CA GLY A 341 19.02 -20.07 -1.04
C GLY A 341 18.66 -18.60 -1.01
N LEU A 342 19.04 -17.92 0.07
CA LEU A 342 18.69 -16.54 0.38
C LEU A 342 19.94 -15.68 0.52
N LEU A 343 19.91 -14.45 0.01
CA LEU A 343 20.93 -13.42 0.14
C LEU A 343 20.28 -12.15 0.64
N LEU A 344 20.77 -11.60 1.75
CA LEU A 344 20.48 -10.24 2.22
C LEU A 344 21.78 -9.47 2.22
N ALA A 345 21.86 -8.37 1.48
CA ALA A 345 23.08 -7.58 1.41
C ALA A 345 22.80 -6.09 1.22
N VAL A 346 23.70 -5.27 1.75
CA VAL A 346 23.78 -3.83 1.52
C VAL A 346 25.07 -3.49 0.79
N ALA A 347 25.01 -2.55 -0.14
CA ALA A 347 26.18 -1.96 -0.76
C ALA A 347 26.57 -0.71 0.03
N VAL A 348 27.82 -0.67 0.49
CA VAL A 348 28.38 0.46 1.25
C VAL A 348 29.40 1.18 0.37
N ASN A 349 29.31 2.50 0.28
CA ASN A 349 30.11 3.28 -0.66
C ASN A 349 31.55 3.57 -0.20
N ASP A 350 31.85 3.43 1.09
CA ASP A 350 33.20 3.61 1.65
C ASP A 350 33.69 2.38 2.44
N GLU A 351 35.00 2.13 2.33
CA GLU A 351 35.66 0.99 2.97
C GLU A 351 35.65 1.06 4.51
N PRO A 352 35.95 2.21 5.15
CA PRO A 352 35.94 2.30 6.61
C PRO A 352 34.59 1.95 7.23
N THR A 353 33.49 2.50 6.70
CA THR A 353 32.15 2.20 7.19
C THR A 353 31.76 0.76 6.88
N ARG A 354 32.17 0.20 5.72
CA ARG A 354 31.93 -1.23 5.43
C ARG A 354 32.61 -2.14 6.46
N GLN A 355 33.84 -1.83 6.87
CA GLN A 355 34.53 -2.62 7.90
C GLN A 355 33.84 -2.51 9.26
N GLN A 356 33.38 -1.32 9.66
CA GLN A 356 32.60 -1.15 10.90
C GLN A 356 31.30 -1.96 10.87
N PHE A 357 30.56 -1.92 9.76
CA PHE A 357 29.35 -2.73 9.61
C PHE A 357 29.64 -4.23 9.59
N LYS A 358 30.78 -4.65 9.04
CA LYS A 358 31.20 -6.05 9.06
C LYS A 358 31.45 -6.54 10.48
N GLU A 359 32.20 -5.78 11.27
CA GLU A 359 32.47 -6.09 12.68
C GLU A 359 31.17 -6.15 13.49
N MET A 360 30.29 -5.15 13.30
CA MET A 360 28.97 -5.11 13.94
C MET A 360 28.11 -6.32 13.56
N LEU A 361 28.07 -6.70 12.28
CA LEU A 361 27.35 -7.88 11.80
C LEU A 361 27.90 -9.15 12.46
N GLN A 362 29.22 -9.32 12.48
CA GLN A 362 29.86 -10.48 13.11
C GLN A 362 29.58 -10.56 14.62
N GLN A 363 29.59 -9.43 15.32
CA GLN A 363 29.25 -9.37 16.73
C GLN A 363 27.79 -9.74 16.98
N ASN A 364 26.86 -9.19 16.21
CA ASN A 364 25.43 -9.48 16.33
C ASN A 364 25.12 -10.95 16.05
N LEU A 365 25.77 -11.56 15.05
CA LEU A 365 25.63 -12.98 14.75
C LEU A 365 26.11 -13.87 15.90
N LYS A 366 27.27 -13.56 16.49
CA LYS A 366 27.79 -14.30 17.66
C LYS A 366 26.87 -14.18 18.87
N MET A 367 26.34 -12.97 19.13
CA MET A 367 25.39 -12.76 20.22
C MET A 367 24.10 -13.56 20.02
N ALA A 368 23.55 -13.56 18.79
CA ALA A 368 22.35 -14.33 18.46
C ALA A 368 22.59 -15.84 18.62
N GLU A 369 23.74 -16.35 18.16
CA GLU A 369 24.13 -17.77 18.32
C GLU A 369 24.23 -18.16 19.81
N GLN A 370 24.81 -17.29 20.64
CA GLN A 370 24.92 -17.51 22.08
C GLN A 370 23.54 -17.54 22.76
N GLN A 371 22.63 -16.62 22.40
CA GLN A 371 21.26 -16.60 22.91
C GLN A 371 20.48 -17.85 22.52
N LEU A 372 20.61 -18.30 21.27
CA LEU A 372 19.97 -19.53 20.81
C LEU A 372 20.50 -20.76 21.55
N SER A 373 21.81 -20.81 21.81
CA SER A 373 22.46 -21.93 22.52
C SER A 373 22.02 -22.09 23.98
N GLN A 374 21.56 -21.00 24.62
CA GLN A 374 21.06 -21.04 26.00
C GLN A 374 19.67 -21.68 26.13
N ASN A 375 18.85 -21.63 25.08
CA ASN A 375 17.54 -22.27 25.05
C ASN A 375 17.68 -23.74 24.60
N LYS A 376 17.52 -24.68 25.54
CA LYS A 376 17.54 -26.13 25.29
C LYS A 376 16.14 -26.72 25.46
N GLY A 377 15.78 -27.67 24.59
CA GLY A 377 14.57 -28.50 24.73
C GLY A 377 13.36 -28.06 23.89
N ASP A 378 13.40 -26.91 23.22
CA ASP A 378 12.35 -26.49 22.28
C ASP A 378 12.74 -26.84 20.83
N ALA A 379 11.92 -27.67 20.17
CA ALA A 379 12.12 -28.07 18.79
C ALA A 379 12.14 -26.89 17.81
N ARG A 380 11.41 -25.80 18.10
CA ARG A 380 11.42 -24.57 17.30
C ARG A 380 12.77 -23.85 17.38
N VAL A 381 13.35 -23.81 18.58
CA VAL A 381 14.68 -23.22 18.80
C VAL A 381 15.74 -24.03 18.08
N GLU A 382 15.61 -25.36 18.03
CA GLU A 382 16.55 -26.22 17.30
C GLU A 382 16.50 -26.02 15.78
N THR A 383 15.31 -25.81 15.21
CA THR A 383 15.17 -25.42 13.79
C THR A 383 15.81 -24.07 13.51
N VAL A 384 15.60 -23.08 14.40
CA VAL A 384 16.23 -21.76 14.26
C VAL A 384 17.75 -21.86 14.36
N LYS A 385 18.31 -22.67 15.28
CA LYS A 385 19.76 -22.92 15.36
C LYS A 385 20.33 -23.46 14.06
N LYS A 386 19.65 -24.43 13.41
CA LYS A 386 20.09 -24.98 12.12
C LYS A 386 20.10 -23.91 11.02
N MET A 387 19.08 -23.06 10.97
CA MET A 387 19.05 -21.93 10.02
C MET A 387 20.18 -20.94 10.28
N PHE A 388 20.45 -20.60 11.55
CA PHE A 388 21.55 -19.71 11.92
C PHE A 388 22.93 -20.32 11.59
N ALA A 389 23.12 -21.62 11.81
CA ALA A 389 24.35 -22.32 11.47
C ALA A 389 24.62 -22.37 9.95
N ALA A 390 23.56 -22.28 9.13
CA ALA A 390 23.66 -22.23 7.67
C ALA A 390 23.97 -20.82 7.12
N LEU A 391 24.02 -19.80 7.99
CA LEU A 391 24.40 -18.44 7.59
C LEU A 391 25.88 -18.39 7.21
N SER A 392 26.13 -17.78 6.06
CA SER A 392 27.44 -17.42 5.57
C SER A 392 27.53 -15.91 5.44
N HIS A 393 28.68 -15.34 5.77
CA HIS A 393 28.89 -13.91 5.58
C HIS A 393 29.16 -13.61 4.11
N VAL A 394 28.66 -12.46 3.66
CA VAL A 394 28.93 -11.91 2.34
C VAL A 394 29.81 -10.71 2.56
N ASP A 395 31.06 -10.79 2.09
CA ASP A 395 32.02 -9.68 2.14
C ASP A 395 32.71 -9.57 0.78
N LYS A 396 32.02 -8.91 -0.16
CA LYS A 396 32.53 -8.67 -1.51
C LYS A 396 32.18 -7.25 -1.91
N ALA A 397 33.15 -6.35 -1.73
CA ALA A 397 33.01 -4.93 -2.05
C ALA A 397 32.24 -4.68 -3.37
N PRO A 398 31.22 -3.79 -3.39
CA PRO A 398 30.75 -2.97 -2.27
C PRO A 398 29.78 -3.69 -1.30
N TRP A 399 29.45 -4.96 -1.56
CA TRP A 399 28.41 -5.70 -0.86
C TRP A 399 28.88 -6.33 0.44
N LEU A 400 28.10 -6.09 1.50
CA LEU A 400 28.22 -6.70 2.81
C LEU A 400 26.87 -7.29 3.22
N GLY A 401 26.84 -8.48 3.82
CA GLY A 401 25.60 -9.07 4.31
C GLY A 401 25.72 -10.52 4.71
N VAL A 402 24.61 -11.25 4.56
CA VAL A 402 24.50 -12.67 4.90
C VAL A 402 23.83 -13.44 3.77
N SER A 403 24.23 -14.70 3.61
CA SER A 403 23.56 -15.65 2.74
C SER A 403 23.30 -16.97 3.44
N ILE A 404 22.18 -17.60 3.14
CA ILE A 404 21.82 -18.95 3.56
C ILE A 404 21.85 -19.80 2.29
N LYS A 405 22.63 -20.88 2.27
CA LYS A 405 22.57 -21.88 1.20
C LYS A 405 21.60 -22.97 1.59
N GLN A 406 20.73 -23.38 0.67
CA GLN A 406 19.89 -24.57 0.85
C GLN A 406 20.71 -25.84 0.59
N THR A 407 20.43 -26.87 1.39
CA THR A 407 20.85 -28.25 1.08
C THR A 407 19.77 -28.94 0.23
N GLU A 408 20.16 -29.93 -0.58
CA GLU A 408 19.30 -30.58 -1.58
C GLU A 408 17.99 -31.18 -1.00
N ASN A 409 17.95 -31.48 0.30
CA ASN A 409 16.79 -32.04 1.00
C ASN A 409 15.82 -30.97 1.56
N GLU A 410 16.13 -29.68 1.42
CA GLU A 410 15.40 -28.56 2.03
C GLU A 410 14.77 -27.62 0.99
N GLN A 411 14.67 -28.01 -0.28
CA GLN A 411 14.13 -27.16 -1.36
C GLN A 411 12.74 -26.58 -1.05
N ILE A 412 11.94 -27.31 -0.26
CA ILE A 412 10.61 -26.94 0.19
C ILE A 412 10.64 -25.89 1.33
N LEU A 413 11.76 -25.84 2.08
CA LEU A 413 11.91 -25.05 3.29
C LEU A 413 12.04 -23.55 3.01
N VAL A 414 12.66 -23.08 1.93
CA VAL A 414 12.73 -21.63 1.64
C VAL A 414 11.40 -21.10 1.12
N GLY A 415 10.68 -21.84 0.27
CA GLY A 415 9.32 -21.47 -0.11
C GLY A 415 8.42 -21.30 1.13
N THR A 416 8.46 -22.26 2.05
CA THR A 416 7.65 -22.23 3.28
C THR A 416 8.20 -21.39 4.42
N ALA A 417 9.52 -21.19 4.53
CA ALA A 417 10.16 -20.36 5.57
C ALA A 417 10.25 -18.91 5.15
N VAL A 418 10.43 -18.58 3.86
CA VAL A 418 10.27 -17.20 3.38
C VAL A 418 8.81 -16.81 3.44
N VAL A 419 7.87 -17.66 2.99
CA VAL A 419 6.44 -17.41 3.21
C VAL A 419 6.12 -17.40 4.70
N GLY A 420 6.72 -18.26 5.52
CA GLY A 420 6.48 -18.34 6.96
C GLY A 420 7.04 -17.17 7.75
N VAL A 421 8.23 -16.66 7.40
CA VAL A 421 8.85 -15.47 8.01
C VAL A 421 8.17 -14.21 7.50
N LEU A 422 7.90 -14.11 6.19
CA LEU A 422 7.10 -13.01 5.65
C LEU A 422 5.69 -13.05 6.22
N ALA A 423 5.05 -14.21 6.39
CA ALA A 423 3.76 -14.33 7.06
C ALA A 423 3.87 -14.00 8.55
N ALA A 424 4.93 -14.41 9.26
CA ALA A 424 5.10 -14.09 10.68
C ALA A 424 5.31 -12.59 10.92
N ILE A 425 5.98 -11.88 10.01
CA ILE A 425 6.16 -10.41 10.07
C ILE A 425 4.93 -9.69 9.51
N ALA A 426 4.38 -10.18 8.40
CA ALA A 426 3.33 -9.51 7.66
C ALA A 426 1.94 -9.80 8.21
N ILE A 427 1.61 -10.98 8.74
CA ILE A 427 0.29 -11.26 9.35
C ILE A 427 -0.02 -10.26 10.49
N PRO A 428 0.83 -10.05 11.52
CA PRO A 428 0.52 -9.09 12.57
C PRO A 428 0.47 -7.65 12.02
N ASN A 429 1.33 -7.30 11.06
CA ASN A 429 1.31 -5.99 10.44
C ASN A 429 0.09 -5.77 9.52
N PHE A 430 -0.37 -6.80 8.81
CA PHE A 430 -1.58 -6.78 7.98
C PHE A 430 -2.83 -6.76 8.84
N GLN A 431 -2.85 -7.48 9.97
CA GLN A 431 -3.91 -7.38 10.96
C GLN A 431 -4.00 -5.95 11.48
N LYS A 432 -2.89 -5.36 11.90
CA LYS A 432 -2.84 -3.95 12.34
C LYS A 432 -3.27 -2.99 11.24
N ALA A 433 -2.78 -3.15 10.01
CA ALA A 433 -3.14 -2.31 8.87
C ALA A 433 -4.62 -2.46 8.49
N ARG A 434 -5.18 -3.67 8.57
CA ARG A 434 -6.60 -3.94 8.32
C ARG A 434 -7.48 -3.33 9.40
N LEU A 435 -7.10 -3.45 10.68
CA LEU A 435 -7.78 -2.79 11.79
C LEU A 435 -7.76 -1.27 11.61
N GLN A 436 -6.60 -0.71 11.25
CA GLN A 436 -6.48 0.73 10.98
C GLN A 436 -7.33 1.17 9.79
N ALA A 437 -7.34 0.40 8.69
CA ALA A 437 -8.14 0.70 7.51
C ALA A 437 -9.65 0.65 7.81
N ARG A 438 -10.10 -0.35 8.59
CA ARG A 438 -11.49 -0.46 9.04
C ARG A 438 -11.89 0.69 9.95
N LYS A 439 -11.03 1.07 10.89
CA LYS A 439 -11.22 2.25 11.76
C LYS A 439 -11.32 3.54 10.93
N ASN A 440 -10.40 3.74 10.00
CA ASN A 440 -10.39 4.91 9.11
C ASN A 440 -11.64 4.98 8.22
N ALA A 441 -12.10 3.85 7.69
CA ALA A 441 -13.33 3.77 6.91
C ALA A 441 -14.57 4.04 7.78
N CYS A 442 -14.61 3.55 9.02
CA CYS A 442 -15.67 3.89 9.97
C CYS A 442 -15.71 5.40 10.25
N PHE A 443 -14.55 6.03 10.45
CA PHE A 443 -14.47 7.48 10.63
C PHE A 443 -14.88 8.25 9.37
N ALA A 444 -14.52 7.78 8.17
CA ALA A 444 -15.04 8.39 6.94
C ALA A 444 -16.58 8.35 6.89
N ASN A 445 -17.20 7.23 7.26
CA ASN A 445 -18.65 7.11 7.33
C ASN A 445 -19.28 8.06 8.37
N GLN A 446 -18.64 8.24 9.54
CA GLN A 446 -19.11 9.21 10.54
C GLN A 446 -19.14 10.64 9.98
N ARG A 447 -18.09 11.06 9.24
CA ARG A 447 -18.05 12.38 8.58
C ARG A 447 -19.14 12.54 7.54
N VAL A 448 -19.39 11.51 6.73
CA VAL A 448 -20.46 11.52 5.73
C VAL A 448 -21.84 11.67 6.41
N LEU A 449 -22.08 10.94 7.49
CA LEU A 449 -23.34 11.01 8.24
C LEU A 449 -23.54 12.37 8.92
N LEU A 450 -22.47 12.93 9.49
CA LEU A 450 -22.51 14.26 10.10
C LEU A 450 -22.80 15.33 9.04
N GLY A 451 -22.01 15.36 7.95
CA GLY A 451 -22.22 16.32 6.86
C GLY A 451 -23.59 16.20 6.19
N ALA A 452 -24.12 14.98 6.03
CA ALA A 452 -25.47 14.79 5.51
C ALA A 452 -26.56 15.29 6.47
N THR A 453 -26.37 15.13 7.78
CA THR A 453 -27.28 15.67 8.79
C THR A 453 -27.24 17.18 8.82
N GLU A 454 -26.05 17.78 8.70
CA GLU A 454 -25.88 19.22 8.57
C GLU A 454 -26.61 19.74 7.33
N MET A 455 -26.40 19.12 6.15
CA MET A 455 -27.11 19.51 4.92
C MET A 455 -28.63 19.41 5.08
N TYR A 456 -29.15 18.35 5.70
CA TYR A 456 -30.58 18.23 6.01
C TYR A 456 -31.06 19.40 6.87
N ASN A 457 -30.32 19.73 7.93
CA ASN A 457 -30.64 20.80 8.87
C ASN A 457 -30.57 22.20 8.24
N MET A 458 -29.81 22.36 7.15
CA MET A 458 -29.79 23.62 6.39
C MET A 458 -31.02 23.81 5.51
N ASP A 459 -31.61 22.73 5.02
CA ASP A 459 -32.72 22.76 4.05
C ASP A 459 -34.11 22.68 4.69
N ASN A 460 -34.19 22.28 5.97
CA ASN A 460 -35.46 21.97 6.63
C ASN A 460 -35.65 22.81 7.90
N ALA A 461 -36.86 23.32 8.11
CA ALA A 461 -37.21 24.08 9.31
C ALA A 461 -37.24 23.23 10.60
N VAL A 462 -37.50 21.93 10.47
CA VAL A 462 -37.42 20.96 11.57
C VAL A 462 -36.07 20.27 11.48
N LEU A 463 -35.19 20.56 12.43
CA LEU A 463 -33.83 20.04 12.47
C LEU A 463 -33.80 18.63 13.06
N LEU A 464 -32.92 17.78 12.54
CA LEU A 464 -32.51 16.52 13.14
C LEU A 464 -31.54 16.81 14.29
N SER A 465 -32.04 16.67 15.52
CA SER A 465 -31.23 16.68 16.74
C SER A 465 -30.62 15.30 17.05
N GLU A 466 -31.19 14.24 16.46
CA GLU A 466 -30.70 12.86 16.56
C GLU A 466 -30.42 12.29 15.17
N LEU A 467 -29.45 11.37 15.09
CA LEU A 467 -29.06 10.75 13.84
C LEU A 467 -30.21 9.88 13.29
N ASN A 468 -30.81 10.29 12.17
CA ASN A 468 -31.83 9.52 11.48
C ASN A 468 -31.38 9.16 10.04
N ILE A 469 -30.63 8.06 9.93
CA ILE A 469 -30.03 7.61 8.66
C ILE A 469 -31.11 7.32 7.60
N GLU A 470 -32.25 6.76 8.01
CA GLU A 470 -33.36 6.46 7.09
C GLU A 470 -33.88 7.74 6.41
N THR A 471 -34.06 8.81 7.19
CA THR A 471 -34.48 10.11 6.68
C THR A 471 -33.44 10.69 5.71
N LEU A 472 -32.15 10.57 6.01
CA LEU A 472 -31.06 11.04 5.15
C LEU A 472 -31.03 10.31 3.80
N VAL A 473 -31.32 9.00 3.80
CA VAL A 473 -31.44 8.20 2.56
C VAL A 473 -32.71 8.59 1.79
N GLN A 474 -33.87 8.61 2.44
CA GLN A 474 -35.16 8.89 1.80
C GLN A 474 -35.22 10.28 1.17
N LYS A 475 -34.58 11.28 1.80
CA LYS A 475 -34.48 12.65 1.27
C LYS A 475 -33.27 12.89 0.37
N ASN A 476 -32.51 11.85 0.01
CA ASN A 476 -31.36 11.91 -0.91
C ASN A 476 -30.16 12.76 -0.45
N TYR A 477 -29.96 12.95 0.86
CA TYR A 477 -28.72 13.55 1.39
C TYR A 477 -27.55 12.57 1.37
N ILE A 478 -27.84 11.26 1.40
CA ILE A 478 -26.90 10.17 1.17
C ILE A 478 -27.51 9.13 0.24
N LYS A 479 -26.68 8.50 -0.59
CA LYS A 479 -27.15 7.51 -1.59
C LYS A 479 -27.58 6.18 -0.96
N SER A 480 -26.93 5.78 0.13
CA SER A 480 -27.22 4.55 0.87
C SER A 480 -26.75 4.70 2.32
N ALA A 481 -27.30 3.87 3.21
CA ALA A 481 -26.90 3.84 4.61
C ALA A 481 -25.46 3.29 4.76
N PRO A 482 -24.51 4.07 5.31
CA PRO A 482 -23.16 3.59 5.57
C PRO A 482 -23.15 2.47 6.61
N VAL A 483 -22.35 1.44 6.38
CA VAL A 483 -22.20 0.30 7.31
C VAL A 483 -20.80 0.35 7.92
N CYS A 484 -20.70 0.16 9.24
CA CYS A 484 -19.41 -0.01 9.89
C CYS A 484 -18.74 -1.30 9.40
N PRO A 485 -17.46 -1.27 8.97
CA PRO A 485 -16.74 -2.47 8.53
C PRO A 485 -16.62 -3.59 9.58
N GLU A 486 -16.93 -3.31 10.84
CA GLU A 486 -16.94 -4.26 11.96
C GLU A 486 -18.34 -4.46 12.54
N ASN A 487 -19.39 -4.10 11.78
CA ASN A 487 -20.80 -4.22 12.16
C ASN A 487 -21.20 -3.38 13.39
N GLY A 488 -20.47 -2.29 13.65
CA GLY A 488 -20.87 -1.28 14.62
C GLY A 488 -22.09 -0.47 14.16
N VAL A 489 -22.84 0.03 15.13
CA VAL A 489 -24.03 0.87 14.91
C VAL A 489 -23.65 2.34 15.07
N TYR A 490 -24.05 3.17 14.11
CA TYR A 490 -23.88 4.61 14.21
C TYR A 490 -24.99 5.24 15.05
N SER A 491 -24.61 6.18 15.90
CA SER A 491 -25.51 7.00 16.72
C SER A 491 -24.88 8.37 16.88
N ASN A 492 -25.54 9.30 17.55
CA ASN A 492 -24.95 10.59 17.91
C ASN A 492 -24.60 10.68 19.40
N SER A 493 -23.64 11.54 19.71
CA SER A 493 -23.40 12.08 21.04
C SER A 493 -23.66 13.57 21.00
N GLY A 494 -24.55 14.06 21.86
CA GLY A 494 -24.99 15.46 21.81
C GLY A 494 -26.04 15.71 20.72
N ASP A 495 -26.46 16.97 20.62
CA ASP A 495 -27.52 17.43 19.71
C ASP A 495 -26.92 17.75 18.33
N LEU A 496 -27.30 16.98 17.30
CA LEU A 496 -26.79 17.17 15.93
C LEU A 496 -27.28 18.46 15.27
N ALA A 497 -28.25 19.17 15.85
CA ALA A 497 -28.63 20.51 15.41
C ALA A 497 -27.71 21.61 15.96
N LYS A 498 -26.74 21.25 16.81
CA LYS A 498 -25.80 22.16 17.46
C LYS A 498 -24.36 21.68 17.22
N ASP A 499 -23.73 21.10 18.25
CA ASP A 499 -22.34 20.70 18.33
C ASP A 499 -22.18 19.19 18.59
N GLY A 500 -23.24 18.42 18.39
CA GLY A 500 -23.22 16.97 18.51
C GLY A 500 -22.41 16.30 17.40
N ASN A 501 -21.81 15.15 17.73
CA ASN A 501 -21.00 14.35 16.81
C ASN A 501 -21.62 12.98 16.55
N VAL A 502 -21.30 12.39 15.40
CA VAL A 502 -21.64 11.00 15.09
C VAL A 502 -20.59 10.08 15.71
N LYS A 503 -21.04 9.01 16.36
CA LYS A 503 -20.22 7.98 16.98
C LYS A 503 -20.60 6.58 16.48
N CYS A 504 -19.64 5.66 16.54
CA CYS A 504 -19.84 4.24 16.29
C CYS A 504 -19.75 3.45 17.61
N SER A 505 -20.59 2.44 17.79
CA SER A 505 -20.57 1.57 18.96
C SER A 505 -19.25 0.78 19.16
N ILE A 506 -18.43 0.65 18.11
CA ILE A 506 -17.15 -0.08 18.14
C ILE A 506 -15.95 0.86 18.16
N HIS A 507 -15.94 1.90 17.31
CA HIS A 507 -14.77 2.77 17.12
C HIS A 507 -14.86 4.11 17.85
N GLY A 508 -15.96 4.39 18.55
CA GLY A 508 -16.19 5.69 19.21
C GLY A 508 -16.54 6.80 18.21
N SER A 509 -16.42 8.05 18.67
CA SER A 509 -16.45 9.25 17.83
C SER A 509 -15.06 9.52 17.22
N ILE A 510 -14.98 10.47 16.29
CA ILE A 510 -13.73 10.92 15.69
C ILE A 510 -12.82 11.69 16.65
N ASP A 511 -13.40 12.26 17.72
CA ASP A 511 -12.71 13.08 18.71
C ASP A 511 -11.82 12.30 19.68
#